data_AF-S2ERM6-F1
#
_entry.id   AF-S2ERM6-F1
#
_cell.length_a   1.000
_cell.length_b   1.000
_cell.length_c   1.000
_cell.angle_alpha   90.00
_cell.angle_beta   90.00
_cell.angle_gamma   90.00
#
_symmetry.space_group_name_H-M   'P 1'
#
loop_
_entity.id
_entity.type
_entity.pdbx_description
1 polymer ?
#
loop_
_entity_poly.entity_id
_entity_poly.type
_entity_poly.pdbx_seq_one_letter_code
_entity_poly.pdbx_strand_id
1 'polypeptide(L)'
;MLFTDGGMGLSFELQGKPVRDVVQTTFTLNGEKHEYFNQKESWQRFNWPGRSQYPGASLTWTSVQANERLFGDYAGTWGLIRLLEQAQVTPLDDGDSRFRVVLKAPDGIGLTWYLRTELGAGPLALLKLRGFKLPTQIFLGKGEKAQL
;
A
#
# COMPACT_ATOMS: atom_id res chain seq x y z
N MET A 1 5.09 4.03 -17.61
CA MET A 1 6.54 4.00 -17.31
C MET A 1 6.72 4.50 -15.89
N LEU A 2 7.23 3.67 -14.96
CA LEU A 2 7.14 3.92 -13.51
C LEU A 2 8.53 3.90 -12.86
N PHE A 3 9.47 4.65 -13.44
CA PHE A 3 10.74 5.06 -12.81
C PHE A 3 11.26 6.31 -13.51
N THR A 4 11.59 7.35 -12.75
CA THR A 4 12.64 8.31 -13.13
C THR A 4 13.60 8.45 -11.95
N ASP A 5 14.75 7.80 -12.10
CA ASP A 5 16.12 8.30 -11.88
C ASP A 5 16.39 9.76 -11.40
N GLY A 6 15.51 10.41 -10.63
CA GLY A 6 15.87 11.66 -9.97
C GLY A 6 14.75 12.65 -9.61
N GLY A 7 13.46 12.33 -9.76
CA GLY A 7 12.48 13.38 -9.39
C GLY A 7 10.97 13.17 -9.50
N MET A 8 10.41 11.99 -9.80
CA MET A 8 8.94 11.86 -9.78
C MET A 8 8.45 10.80 -8.81
N GLY A 9 7.88 11.29 -7.71
CA GLY A 9 6.96 10.51 -6.90
C GLY A 9 5.63 10.29 -7.63
N LEU A 10 4.89 9.29 -7.18
CA LEU A 10 3.53 9.03 -7.64
C LEU A 10 2.52 9.58 -6.63
N SER A 11 1.30 9.81 -7.11
CA SER A 11 0.15 10.06 -6.25
C SER A 11 -0.81 8.88 -6.28
N PHE A 12 -1.49 8.68 -5.16
CA PHE A 12 -2.61 7.78 -5.02
C PHE A 12 -3.58 8.36 -4.00
N GLU A 13 -4.80 7.84 -3.96
CA GLU A 13 -5.80 8.25 -3.00
C GLU A 13 -6.28 7.06 -2.18
N LEU A 14 -6.58 7.31 -0.91
CA LEU A 14 -7.22 6.34 -0.02
C LEU A 14 -8.59 6.86 0.41
N GLN A 15 -9.53 5.93 0.52
CA GLN A 15 -10.82 6.13 1.13
C GLN A 15 -11.03 5.04 2.17
N GLY A 16 -11.04 5.41 3.45
CA GLY A 16 -11.38 4.52 4.56
C GLY A 16 -12.78 3.95 4.40
N LYS A 17 -12.94 2.66 4.71
CA LYS A 17 -14.22 1.96 4.63
C LYS A 17 -14.67 1.50 6.01
N PRO A 18 -15.98 1.52 6.30
CA PRO A 18 -16.51 1.06 7.58
C PRO A 18 -16.28 -0.44 7.70
N VAL A 19 -15.77 -0.84 8.87
CA VAL A 19 -15.54 -2.24 9.23
C VAL A 19 -16.23 -2.48 10.56
N ARG A 20 -16.97 -3.58 10.66
CA ARG A 20 -17.64 -3.97 11.90
C ARG A 20 -16.61 -4.04 13.04
N ASP A 21 -17.02 -3.58 14.22
CA ASP A 21 -16.23 -3.60 15.45
C ASP A 21 -14.97 -2.70 15.45
N VAL A 22 -14.78 -1.87 14.40
CA VAL A 22 -13.72 -0.85 14.33
C VAL A 22 -14.31 0.52 14.66
N VAL A 23 -13.72 1.18 15.65
CA VAL A 23 -14.05 2.57 16.01
C VAL A 23 -13.31 3.54 15.12
N GLN A 24 -12.00 3.33 14.93
CA GLN A 24 -11.15 4.22 14.15
C GLN A 24 -9.96 3.47 13.55
N THR A 25 -9.52 3.91 12.37
CA THR A 25 -8.19 3.61 11.82
C THR A 25 -7.43 4.89 11.56
N THR A 26 -6.14 4.91 11.90
CA THR A 26 -5.24 6.00 11.57
C THR A 26 -4.08 5.46 10.74
N PHE A 27 -4.13 5.68 9.43
CA PHE A 27 -3.01 5.42 8.52
C PHE A 27 -2.14 6.68 8.46
N THR A 28 -0.83 6.54 8.61
CA THR A 28 0.12 7.65 8.50
C THR A 28 1.13 7.34 7.41
N LEU A 29 1.35 8.27 6.47
CA LEU A 29 2.40 8.21 5.48
C LEU A 29 3.24 9.47 5.53
N ASN A 30 4.53 9.33 5.83
CA ASN A 30 5.48 10.45 5.87
C ASN A 30 5.06 11.61 6.80
N GLY A 31 4.25 11.31 7.82
CA GLY A 31 3.67 12.28 8.75
C GLY A 31 2.26 12.77 8.39
N GLU A 32 1.79 12.53 7.15
CA GLU A 32 0.41 12.84 6.76
C GLU A 32 -0.53 11.71 7.22
N LYS A 33 -1.62 12.07 7.91
CA LYS A 33 -2.58 11.12 8.47
C LYS A 33 -3.85 11.02 7.63
N HIS A 34 -4.35 9.80 7.48
CA HIS A 34 -5.71 9.47 7.11
C HIS A 34 -6.43 8.89 8.33
N GLU A 35 -7.26 9.71 8.98
CA GLU A 35 -8.06 9.31 10.14
C GLU A 35 -9.50 9.03 9.72
N TYR A 36 -9.94 7.80 9.96
CA TYR A 36 -11.29 7.36 9.62
C TYR A 36 -11.94 6.69 10.84
N PHE A 37 -13.05 7.26 11.30
CA PHE A 37 -13.84 6.88 12.47
C PHE A 37 -15.32 6.65 12.11
N ASN A 38 -15.56 6.07 10.92
CA ASN A 38 -16.89 5.77 10.39
C ASN A 38 -17.75 7.01 10.04
N GLN A 39 -17.11 8.15 9.80
CA GLN A 39 -17.75 9.33 9.23
C GLN A 39 -18.02 9.17 7.72
N LYS A 40 -18.66 10.17 7.12
CA LYS A 40 -18.87 10.20 5.65
C LYS A 40 -17.54 10.00 4.93
N GLU A 41 -17.51 9.00 4.06
CA GLU A 41 -16.30 8.60 3.34
C GLU A 41 -15.83 9.69 2.36
N SER A 42 -14.53 9.95 2.34
CA SER A 42 -13.88 10.87 1.41
C SER A 42 -12.57 10.27 0.91
N TRP A 43 -12.19 10.66 -0.30
CA TRP A 43 -10.87 10.35 -0.85
C TRP A 43 -9.85 11.36 -0.32
N GLN A 44 -8.72 10.86 0.17
CA GLN A 44 -7.57 11.67 0.54
C GLN A 44 -6.38 11.29 -0.34
N ARG A 45 -5.76 12.30 -0.94
CA ARG A 45 -4.60 12.15 -1.81
C ARG A 45 -3.31 12.09 -1.02
N PHE A 46 -2.44 11.16 -1.38
CA PHE A 46 -1.11 10.96 -0.84
C PHE A 46 -0.07 11.06 -1.95
N ASN A 47 1.13 11.54 -1.60
CA ASN A 47 2.29 11.56 -2.47
C ASN A 47 3.38 10.65 -1.91
N TRP A 48 3.94 9.78 -2.75
CA TRP A 48 5.02 8.86 -2.37
C TRP A 48 6.14 8.88 -3.42
N PRO A 49 7.43 8.99 -3.04
CA PRO A 49 7.94 8.97 -1.68
C PRO A 49 7.75 10.27 -0.90
N GLY A 50 7.30 11.35 -1.56
CA GLY A 50 7.06 12.66 -0.92
C GLY A 50 8.32 13.33 -0.39
N ARG A 51 8.16 14.48 0.29
CA ARG A 51 9.23 15.15 1.05
C ARG A 51 8.85 15.10 2.52
N SER A 52 9.64 14.42 3.35
CA SER A 52 9.43 14.37 4.81
C SER A 52 10.75 14.15 5.54
N GLN A 53 10.85 14.72 6.74
CA GLN A 53 11.96 14.50 7.67
C GLN A 53 11.86 13.13 8.36
N TYR A 54 10.67 12.52 8.35
CA TYR A 54 10.39 11.23 8.97
C TYR A 54 9.66 10.35 7.94
N PRO A 55 10.36 9.88 6.89
CA PRO A 55 9.75 9.01 5.90
C PRO A 55 9.35 7.68 6.52
N GLY A 56 8.22 7.12 6.09
CA GLY A 56 7.70 5.86 6.62
C GLY A 56 6.19 5.73 6.49
N ALA A 57 5.67 4.55 6.81
CA ALA A 57 4.23 4.33 6.88
C ALA A 57 3.88 3.56 8.16
N SER A 58 2.83 3.98 8.85
CA SER A 58 2.30 3.29 10.02
C SER A 58 0.78 3.17 9.94
N LEU A 59 0.25 2.19 10.68
CA LEU A 59 -1.18 2.00 10.82
C LEU A 59 -1.51 1.66 12.27
N THR A 60 -2.44 2.41 12.85
CA THR A 60 -3.09 2.06 14.13
C THR A 60 -4.59 1.85 13.92
N TRP A 61 -5.21 1.10 14.84
CA TRP A 61 -6.66 0.96 14.90
C TRP A 61 -7.15 0.87 16.33
N THR A 62 -8.37 1.36 16.55
CA THR A 62 -9.15 1.22 17.78
C THR A 62 -10.38 0.38 17.47
N SER A 63 -10.67 -0.60 18.32
CA SER A 63 -11.84 -1.47 18.19
C SER A 63 -12.85 -1.18 19.30
N VAL A 64 -14.05 -1.72 19.19
CA VAL A 64 -15.05 -1.61 20.27
C VAL A 64 -14.64 -2.33 21.56
N GLN A 65 -13.71 -3.29 21.47
CA GLN A 65 -13.26 -4.13 22.59
C GLN A 65 -11.92 -3.71 23.18
N ALA A 66 -11.15 -2.87 22.49
CA ALA A 66 -9.80 -2.49 22.87
C ALA A 66 -9.42 -1.12 22.33
N ASN A 67 -8.62 -0.40 23.12
CA ASN A 67 -8.02 0.88 22.78
C ASN A 67 -7.12 0.80 21.54
N GLU A 68 -6.53 1.94 21.17
CA GLU A 68 -5.62 2.05 20.03
C GLU A 68 -4.48 1.02 20.12
N ARG A 69 -4.26 0.31 19.01
CA ARG A 69 -3.19 -0.66 18.84
C ARG A 69 -2.44 -0.39 17.54
N LEU A 70 -1.15 -0.70 17.54
CA LEU A 70 -0.29 -0.61 16.36
C LEU A 70 -0.41 -1.87 15.52
N PHE A 71 -0.80 -1.72 14.25
CA PHE A 71 -0.75 -2.80 13.27
C PHE A 71 0.69 -3.01 12.80
N GLY A 72 1.36 -1.92 12.42
CA GLY A 72 2.76 -1.91 12.02
C GLY A 72 3.28 -0.50 11.81
N ASP A 73 4.59 -0.34 11.99
CA ASP A 73 5.35 0.89 11.75
C ASP A 73 6.59 0.56 10.92
N TYR A 74 6.65 1.11 9.71
CA TYR A 74 7.69 0.83 8.73
C TYR A 74 8.40 2.12 8.36
N ALA A 75 9.56 2.37 8.98
CA ALA A 75 10.36 3.57 8.73
C ALA A 75 10.95 3.64 7.30
N GLY A 76 11.40 4.81 6.88
CA GLY A 76 12.10 5.02 5.61
C GLY A 76 11.19 5.06 4.38
N THR A 77 11.77 5.48 3.25
CA THR A 77 11.05 5.71 1.99
C THR A 77 10.20 4.52 1.54
N TRP A 78 10.66 3.29 1.78
CA TRP A 78 9.97 2.06 1.39
C TRP A 78 8.93 1.57 2.41
N GLY A 79 8.65 2.36 3.45
CA GLY A 79 7.67 2.03 4.49
C GLY A 79 6.29 1.69 3.94
N LEU A 80 5.78 2.51 3.00
CA LEU A 80 4.51 2.27 2.32
C LEU A 80 4.47 0.89 1.65
N ILE A 81 5.51 0.53 0.91
CA ILE A 81 5.57 -0.73 0.16
C ILE A 81 5.63 -1.93 1.10
N ARG A 82 6.30 -1.79 2.25
CA ARG A 82 6.33 -2.83 3.29
C ARG A 82 4.99 -2.99 4.00
N LEU A 83 4.26 -1.90 4.24
CA LEU A 83 2.90 -1.97 4.77
C LEU A 83 1.95 -2.63 3.76
N LEU A 84 1.97 -2.18 2.50
CA LEU A 84 1.12 -2.71 1.43
C LEU A 84 1.39 -4.19 1.11
N GLU A 85 2.61 -4.67 1.34
CA GLU A 85 2.90 -6.10 1.23
C GLU A 85 2.05 -6.95 2.19
N GLN A 86 1.73 -6.43 3.38
CA GLN A 86 0.90 -7.17 4.35
C GLN A 86 -0.57 -7.20 3.96
N ALA A 87 -0.96 -6.47 2.91
CA ALA A 87 -2.35 -6.33 2.50
C ALA A 87 -2.79 -7.41 1.52
N GLN A 88 -4.03 -7.86 1.68
CA GLN A 88 -4.76 -8.53 0.60
C GLN A 88 -5.32 -7.45 -0.32
N VAL A 89 -4.93 -7.50 -1.59
CA VAL A 89 -5.32 -6.52 -2.60
C VAL A 89 -6.15 -7.19 -3.67
N THR A 90 -7.36 -6.69 -3.91
CA THR A 90 -8.27 -7.17 -4.96
C THR A 90 -8.70 -6.01 -5.86
N PRO A 91 -8.66 -6.15 -7.20
CA PRO A 91 -9.20 -5.14 -8.11
C PRO A 91 -10.68 -4.85 -7.83
N LEU A 92 -11.08 -3.59 -7.95
CA LEU A 92 -12.49 -3.16 -7.85
C LEU A 92 -13.13 -2.91 -9.22
N ASP A 93 -12.32 -2.83 -10.26
CA ASP A 93 -12.74 -2.69 -11.65
C ASP A 93 -11.71 -3.33 -12.60
N ASP A 94 -12.06 -3.37 -13.87
CA ASP A 94 -11.18 -3.85 -14.95
C ASP A 94 -10.15 -2.80 -15.39
N GLY A 95 -10.13 -1.62 -14.74
CA GLY A 95 -9.34 -0.46 -15.15
C GLY A 95 -7.96 -0.38 -14.51
N ASP A 96 -7.53 -1.39 -13.75
CA ASP A 96 -6.23 -1.49 -13.06
C ASP A 96 -5.86 -0.24 -12.24
N SER A 97 -6.86 0.52 -11.79
CA SER A 97 -6.67 1.82 -11.11
C SER A 97 -7.45 1.95 -9.81
N ARG A 98 -8.36 1.02 -9.51
CA ARG A 98 -9.06 0.95 -8.22
C ARG A 98 -8.92 -0.42 -7.59
N PHE A 99 -8.54 -0.42 -6.32
CA PHE A 99 -8.26 -1.62 -5.56
C PHE A 99 -8.91 -1.56 -4.19
N ARG A 100 -9.40 -2.70 -3.71
CA ARG A 100 -9.72 -2.90 -2.31
C ARG A 100 -8.46 -3.42 -1.63
N VAL A 101 -8.08 -2.76 -0.54
CA VAL A 101 -6.90 -3.08 0.27
C VAL A 101 -7.39 -3.49 1.65
N VAL A 102 -7.03 -4.70 2.09
CA VAL A 102 -7.41 -5.25 3.39
C VAL A 102 -6.17 -5.66 4.17
N LEU A 103 -5.96 -5.07 5.34
CA LEU A 103 -4.92 -5.44 6.30
C LEU A 103 -5.58 -6.20 7.45
N LYS A 104 -5.26 -7.48 7.61
CA LYS A 104 -5.85 -8.33 8.67
C LYS A 104 -5.11 -8.08 9.98
N ALA A 105 -5.75 -7.37 10.90
CA ALA A 105 -5.23 -7.10 12.23
C ALA A 105 -5.07 -8.40 13.07
N PRO A 106 -4.23 -8.40 14.12
CA PRO A 106 -4.03 -9.54 15.01
C PRO A 106 -5.30 -10.12 15.66
N ASP A 107 -6.33 -9.30 15.85
CA ASP A 107 -7.65 -9.72 16.35
C ASP A 107 -8.56 -10.31 15.26
N GLY A 108 -8.06 -10.45 14.03
CA GLY A 108 -8.77 -11.00 12.89
C GLY A 108 -9.58 -9.98 12.09
N ILE A 109 -9.67 -8.72 12.53
CA ILE A 109 -10.42 -7.66 11.85
C ILE A 109 -9.71 -7.26 10.55
N GLY A 110 -10.47 -7.18 9.44
CA GLY A 110 -9.95 -6.72 8.16
C GLY A 110 -10.05 -5.21 7.98
N LEU A 111 -9.02 -4.46 8.39
CA LEU A 111 -8.94 -3.01 8.21
C LEU A 111 -8.94 -2.70 6.71
N THR A 112 -9.93 -1.94 6.23
CA THR A 112 -10.24 -1.85 4.80
C THR A 112 -10.17 -0.42 4.27
N TRP A 113 -9.51 -0.27 3.13
CA TRP A 113 -9.52 0.95 2.30
C TRP A 113 -9.87 0.61 0.86
N TYR A 114 -10.45 1.59 0.17
CA TYR A 114 -10.33 1.66 -1.28
C TYR A 114 -9.13 2.53 -1.64
N LEU A 115 -8.33 2.04 -2.58
CA LEU A 115 -7.15 2.70 -3.11
C LEU A 115 -7.41 3.03 -4.57
N ARG A 116 -7.17 4.28 -4.96
CA ARG A 116 -7.22 4.74 -6.35
C ARG A 116 -5.87 5.28 -6.77
N THR A 117 -5.45 4.98 -7.99
CA THR A 117 -4.15 5.40 -8.54
C THR A 117 -4.34 6.30 -9.75
N GLU A 118 -3.39 7.20 -9.98
CA GLU A 118 -3.40 8.05 -11.19
C GLU A 118 -2.85 7.33 -12.42
N LEU A 119 -1.91 6.39 -12.23
CA LEU A 119 -1.24 5.68 -13.31
C LEU A 119 -0.95 4.23 -12.95
N GLY A 120 -1.48 3.30 -13.75
CA GLY A 120 -1.36 1.85 -13.54
C GLY A 120 -1.72 1.44 -12.11
N ALA A 121 -1.05 0.43 -11.58
CA ALA A 121 -1.27 -0.01 -10.19
C ALA A 121 -0.63 0.91 -9.12
N GLY A 122 -0.10 2.09 -9.50
CA GLY A 122 0.52 3.05 -8.58
C GLY A 122 1.58 2.40 -7.67
N PRO A 123 1.51 2.59 -6.34
CA PRO A 123 2.51 2.01 -5.42
C PRO A 123 2.47 0.47 -5.40
N LEU A 124 1.34 -0.15 -5.74
CA LEU A 124 1.22 -1.62 -5.78
C LEU A 124 2.05 -2.26 -6.90
N ALA A 125 2.36 -1.51 -7.97
CA ALA A 125 3.20 -1.99 -9.06
C ALA A 125 4.59 -2.45 -8.57
N LEU A 126 5.10 -1.82 -7.50
CA LEU A 126 6.42 -2.12 -6.92
C LEU A 126 6.44 -3.45 -6.16
N LEU A 127 5.29 -4.00 -5.77
CA LEU A 127 5.22 -5.32 -5.14
C LEU A 127 5.68 -6.44 -6.10
N LYS A 128 5.54 -6.24 -7.42
CA LYS A 128 6.01 -7.20 -8.45
C LYS A 128 7.53 -7.33 -8.50
N LEU A 129 8.27 -6.40 -7.89
CA LEU A 129 9.74 -6.44 -7.86
C LEU A 129 10.29 -7.31 -6.74
N ARG A 130 9.44 -7.84 -5.85
CA ARG A 130 9.88 -8.75 -4.79
C ARG A 130 10.41 -10.05 -5.38
N GLY A 131 11.64 -10.39 -5.01
CA GLY A 131 12.31 -11.59 -5.52
C GLY A 131 12.66 -11.53 -7.01
N PHE A 132 12.44 -10.38 -7.67
CA PHE A 132 12.79 -10.22 -9.07
C PHE A 132 14.31 -10.35 -9.24
N LYS A 133 14.72 -11.19 -10.18
CA LYS A 133 16.11 -11.35 -10.60
C LYS A 133 16.22 -10.99 -12.06
N LEU A 134 17.18 -10.12 -12.38
CA LEU A 134 17.49 -9.83 -13.77
C LEU A 134 18.05 -11.09 -14.44
N PRO A 135 17.53 -11.49 -15.62
CA PRO A 135 18.14 -12.55 -16.41
C PRO A 135 19.61 -12.23 -16.70
N THR A 136 20.48 -13.22 -16.57
CA THR A 136 21.92 -13.06 -16.84
C THR A 136 22.24 -13.03 -18.34
N GLN A 137 21.29 -13.44 -19.19
CA GLN A 137 21.45 -13.53 -20.64
C GLN A 137 20.15 -13.12 -21.35
N ILE A 138 20.30 -12.46 -22.50
CA ILE A 138 19.18 -11.98 -23.34
C ILE A 138 18.82 -13.02 -24.42
N PHE A 139 19.77 -13.87 -24.82
CA PHE A 139 19.57 -14.92 -25.81
C PHE A 139 19.85 -16.30 -25.19
N LEU A 140 18.94 -17.25 -25.38
CA LEU A 140 19.20 -18.66 -25.08
C LEU A 140 20.09 -19.22 -26.19
N GLY A 141 21.28 -19.70 -25.83
CA GLY A 141 22.14 -20.46 -26.74
C GLY A 141 21.37 -21.67 -27.28
N LYS A 142 21.49 -21.93 -28.59
CA LYS A 142 20.74 -22.98 -29.30
C LYS A 142 21.07 -24.36 -28.69
N GLY A 143 20.29 -24.80 -27.71
CA GLY A 143 20.40 -26.14 -27.11
C GLY A 143 20.34 -26.23 -25.57
N GLU A 144 20.40 -25.13 -24.82
CA GLU A 144 20.31 -25.20 -23.36
C GLU A 144 18.87 -25.04 -22.86
N LYS A 145 18.41 -26.04 -22.10
CA LYS A 145 17.13 -25.97 -21.39
C LYS A 145 17.29 -25.04 -20.18
N ALA A 146 16.40 -24.06 -20.06
CA ALA A 146 16.29 -23.23 -18.89
C ALA A 146 16.05 -24.11 -17.65
N GLN A 147 16.97 -24.07 -16.69
CA GLN A 147 16.76 -24.64 -15.37
C GLN A 147 15.92 -23.64 -14.56
N LEU A 148 14.72 -24.09 -14.19
CA LEU A 148 13.78 -23.40 -13.31
C LEU A 148 14.15 -23.62 -11.85
#